data_AF-A0A1M5HUV9-F1
#
_entry.id   AF-A0A1M5HUV9-F1
#
_cell.length_a   1.000
_cell.length_b   1.000
_cell.length_c   1.000
_cell.angle_alpha   90.00
_cell.angle_beta   90.00
_cell.angle_gamma   90.00
#
_symmetry.space_group_name_H-M   'P 1'
#
loop_
_entity.id
_entity.type
_entity.pdbx_description
1 polymer ?
#
loop_
_entity_poly.entity_id
_entity_poly.type
_entity_poly.pdbx_seq_one_letter_code
_entity_poly.pdbx_strand_id
1 'polypeptide(L)'
;MKNFIYVLLLGLFIYSCGSSRDRNLKDSKLGNDTVRIANDSLEYEIIIIEPGFNLFINSVAKPEGYYSQQYLESKNRVLVSEYNSRVRQPQAYDPNLYLQEINYEPRIDYGYEVNYLLYNYFVYFSRHYEQRFSVPTRI
;
A
#
# COMPACT_ATOMS: atom_id res chain seq x y z
N MET A 1 20.04 58.43 8.60
CA MET A 1 20.24 56.96 8.54
C MET A 1 19.12 56.22 9.28
N LYS A 2 17.88 56.29 8.79
CA LYS A 2 16.72 55.54 9.35
C LYS A 2 16.08 54.61 8.29
N ASN A 3 16.26 54.94 7.01
CA ASN A 3 15.67 54.21 5.89
C ASN A 3 16.49 52.97 5.49
N PHE A 4 17.75 52.87 5.93
CA PHE A 4 18.60 51.71 5.68
C PHE A 4 18.17 50.47 6.47
N ILE A 5 17.58 50.67 7.65
CA ILE A 5 17.07 49.58 8.50
C ILE A 5 15.93 48.85 7.80
N TYR A 6 15.04 49.58 7.11
CA TYR A 6 13.91 48.97 6.39
C TYR A 6 14.34 48.18 5.15
N VAL A 7 15.42 48.59 4.47
CA VAL A 7 15.98 47.85 3.32
C VAL A 7 16.61 46.54 3.79
N LEU A 8 17.27 46.54 4.94
CA LEU A 8 17.90 45.34 5.51
C LEU A 8 16.86 44.34 6.06
N LEU A 9 15.72 44.82 6.55
CA LEU A 9 14.62 43.98 7.05
C LEU A 9 13.81 43.32 5.91
N LEU A 10 13.73 43.96 4.74
CA LEU A 10 13.07 43.40 3.56
C LEU A 10 13.91 42.30 2.88
N GLY A 11 15.25 42.37 2.98
CA GLY A 11 16.17 41.38 2.39
C GLY A 11 16.19 40.02 3.09
N LEU A 12 15.71 39.93 4.33
CA LEU A 12 15.67 38.68 5.10
C LEU A 12 14.52 37.74 4.70
N PHE A 13 13.51 38.23 3.97
CA PHE A 13 12.35 37.41 3.55
C PHE A 13 12.57 36.63 2.25
N ILE A 14 13.63 36.90 1.49
CA ILE A 14 13.93 36.20 0.23
C ILE A 14 14.83 34.96 0.41
N TYR A 15 15.29 34.69 1.63
CA TYR A 15 16.01 33.45 1.97
C TYR A 15 15.06 32.32 2.37
N SER A 16 13.97 32.13 1.62
CA SER A 16 13.19 30.90 1.70
C SER A 16 13.90 29.81 0.91
N CYS A 17 14.60 28.95 1.63
CA CYS A 17 15.32 27.79 1.13
C CYS A 17 14.36 26.79 0.46
N GLY A 18 14.31 26.81 -0.87
CA GLY A 18 13.79 25.68 -1.65
C GLY A 18 14.90 24.66 -1.84
N SER A 19 15.05 23.70 -0.93
CA SER A 19 15.90 22.53 -1.18
C SER A 19 15.16 21.59 -2.13
N SER A 20 15.44 21.71 -3.43
CA SER A 20 15.08 20.70 -4.42
C SER A 20 15.93 19.46 -4.13
N ARG A 21 15.40 18.48 -3.40
CA ARG A 21 16.00 17.14 -3.35
C ARG A 21 15.92 16.55 -4.75
N ASP A 22 17.07 16.53 -5.42
CA ASP A 22 17.29 15.76 -6.63
C ASP A 22 17.03 14.28 -6.32
N ARG A 23 15.85 13.79 -6.70
CA ARG A 23 15.54 12.37 -6.64
C ARG A 23 16.21 11.78 -7.85
N ASN A 24 17.42 11.27 -7.65
CA ASN A 24 18.03 10.33 -8.58
C ASN A 24 17.08 9.12 -8.65
N LEU A 25 16.13 9.14 -9.58
CA LEU A 25 15.40 7.95 -9.99
C LEU A 25 16.43 7.07 -10.69
N LYS A 26 17.14 6.27 -9.88
CA LYS A 26 17.74 5.06 -10.39
C LYS A 26 16.59 4.21 -10.88
N ASP A 27 16.51 4.18 -12.20
CA ASP A 27 15.80 3.25 -13.05
C ASP A 27 15.84 1.85 -12.42
N SER A 28 14.86 1.57 -11.56
CA SER A 28 14.63 0.24 -11.02
C SER A 28 14.01 -0.54 -12.15
N LYS A 29 14.89 -1.26 -12.86
CA LYS A 29 14.58 -2.35 -13.78
C LYS A 29 13.17 -2.88 -13.56
N LEU A 30 12.35 -2.70 -14.60
CA LEU A 30 11.06 -3.33 -14.83
C LEU A 30 11.25 -4.86 -14.89
N GLY A 31 11.51 -5.48 -13.75
CA GLY A 31 11.70 -6.91 -13.60
C GLY A 31 10.49 -7.46 -12.86
N ASN A 32 9.53 -7.99 -13.61
CA ASN A 32 8.36 -8.77 -13.16
C ASN A 32 7.98 -8.59 -11.67
N ASP A 33 7.03 -7.69 -11.41
CA ASP A 33 6.40 -7.44 -10.11
C ASP A 33 5.53 -8.62 -9.62
N THR A 34 6.13 -9.80 -9.47
CA THR A 34 5.52 -10.92 -8.73
C THR A 34 6.14 -10.95 -7.34
N VAL A 35 5.40 -10.52 -6.34
CA VAL A 35 5.81 -10.67 -4.94
C VAL A 35 5.36 -12.04 -4.49
N ARG A 36 6.32 -12.97 -4.40
CA ARG A 36 6.06 -14.27 -3.80
C ARG A 36 6.15 -14.13 -2.29
N ILE A 37 5.04 -14.33 -1.61
CA ILE A 37 4.94 -14.27 -0.16
C ILE A 37 4.74 -15.70 0.31
N ALA A 38 5.84 -16.37 0.59
CA ALA A 38 5.82 -17.71 1.14
C ALA A 38 6.42 -17.64 2.55
N ASN A 39 5.66 -18.12 3.53
CA ASN A 39 6.23 -18.47 4.82
C ASN A 39 6.74 -19.91 4.69
N ASP A 40 8.06 -20.11 4.77
CA ASP A 40 8.72 -21.41 4.58
C ASP A 40 8.26 -22.51 5.57
N SER A 41 7.44 -22.16 6.58
CA SER A 41 6.88 -23.09 7.57
C SER A 41 5.38 -23.40 7.39
N LEU A 42 4.70 -22.82 6.40
CA LEU A 42 3.25 -22.95 6.23
C LEU A 42 2.89 -23.65 4.91
N GLU A 43 1.85 -24.47 4.93
CA GLU A 43 1.30 -25.16 3.75
C GLU A 43 0.50 -24.25 2.80
N TYR A 44 0.40 -22.95 3.12
CA TYR A 44 -0.48 -22.01 2.42
C TYR A 44 0.30 -20.79 1.90
N GLU A 45 0.10 -20.49 0.62
CA GLU A 45 0.75 -19.38 -0.09
C GLU A 45 -0.32 -18.41 -0.62
N ILE A 46 -0.10 -17.11 -0.45
CA ILE A 46 -0.89 -16.06 -1.11
C ILE A 46 0.02 -15.36 -2.11
N ILE A 47 -0.27 -15.56 -3.40
CA ILE A 47 0.49 -14.99 -4.50
C ILE A 47 -0.19 -13.68 -4.93
N ILE A 48 0.55 -12.57 -4.82
CA ILE A 48 0.08 -11.25 -5.24
C ILE A 48 0.90 -10.83 -6.46
N ILE A 49 0.24 -10.76 -7.62
CA ILE A 49 0.82 -10.31 -8.89
C ILE A 49 0.16 -8.98 -9.22
N GLU A 50 0.85 -7.89 -8.89
CA GLU A 50 0.29 -6.55 -9.04
C GLU A 50 1.42 -5.56 -9.35
N PRO A 51 1.45 -4.98 -10.56
CA PRO A 51 2.46 -4.01 -10.96
C PRO A 51 2.51 -2.84 -9.97
N GLY A 52 3.71 -2.47 -9.52
CA GLY A 52 3.90 -1.36 -8.57
C GLY A 52 3.58 -1.68 -7.11
N PHE A 53 3.06 -2.86 -6.78
CA PHE A 53 2.82 -3.24 -5.38
C PHE A 53 4.11 -3.32 -4.55
N ASN A 54 5.18 -3.86 -5.14
CA ASN A 54 6.52 -3.87 -4.53
C ASN A 54 6.99 -2.45 -4.16
N LEU A 55 6.84 -1.50 -5.08
CA LEU A 55 7.22 -0.12 -4.84
C LEU A 55 6.35 0.48 -3.72
N PHE A 56 5.05 0.20 -3.73
CA PHE A 56 4.13 0.67 -2.69
C PHE A 56 4.54 0.19 -1.30
N ILE A 57 4.85 -1.10 -1.13
CA ILE A 57 5.30 -1.66 0.15
C ILE A 57 6.57 -0.96 0.64
N ASN A 58 7.52 -0.72 -0.26
CA ASN A 58 8.82 -0.16 0.12
C ASN A 58 8.83 1.37 0.29
N SER A 59 7.82 2.09 -0.19
CA SER A 59 7.84 3.57 -0.23
C SER A 59 6.64 4.27 0.37
N VAL A 60 5.51 3.58 0.53
CA VAL A 60 4.24 4.20 0.95
C VAL A 60 3.61 3.49 2.13
N ALA A 61 3.68 2.15 2.18
CA ALA A 61 3.11 1.38 3.28
C ALA A 61 3.73 1.76 4.64
N LYS A 62 2.96 1.59 5.71
CA LYS A 62 3.54 1.64 7.07
C LYS A 62 4.57 0.54 7.21
N PRO A 63 5.69 0.78 7.90
CA PRO A 63 6.68 -0.27 8.12
C PRO A 63 6.09 -1.46 8.87
N GLU A 64 6.69 -2.62 8.70
CA GLU A 64 6.36 -3.81 9.47
C GLU A 64 6.44 -3.54 10.97
N GLY A 65 5.56 -4.19 11.75
CA GLY A 65 5.39 -3.96 13.18
C GLY A 65 4.50 -2.76 13.55
N TYR A 66 4.10 -1.91 12.58
CA TYR A 66 3.18 -0.80 12.87
C TYR A 66 1.77 -1.28 13.26
N TYR A 67 1.26 -2.31 12.57
CA TYR A 67 -0.01 -2.94 12.90
C TYR A 67 0.22 -4.16 13.77
N SER A 68 -0.73 -4.49 14.65
CA SER A 68 -0.72 -5.80 15.32
C SER A 68 -1.25 -6.88 14.38
N GLN A 69 -0.81 -8.13 14.58
CA GLN A 69 -1.33 -9.28 13.83
C GLN A 69 -2.86 -9.36 13.92
N GLN A 70 -3.43 -9.23 15.12
CA GLN A 70 -4.88 -9.26 15.34
C GLN A 70 -5.62 -8.17 14.55
N TYR A 71 -5.04 -6.96 14.42
CA TYR A 71 -5.61 -5.90 13.60
C TYR A 71 -5.65 -6.32 12.13
N LEU A 72 -4.54 -6.84 11.61
CA LEU A 72 -4.41 -7.26 10.22
C LEU A 72 -5.38 -8.39 9.89
N GLU A 73 -5.45 -9.43 10.71
CA GLU A 73 -6.38 -10.56 10.53
C GLU A 73 -7.84 -10.11 10.53
N SER A 74 -8.20 -9.23 11.47
CA SER A 74 -9.55 -8.68 11.57
C SER A 74 -9.94 -7.90 10.31
N LYS A 75 -8.99 -7.14 9.74
CA LYS A 75 -9.20 -6.39 8.50
C LYS A 75 -9.27 -7.30 7.28
N ASN A 76 -8.31 -8.22 7.14
CA ASN A 76 -8.20 -9.13 6.01
C ASN A 76 -9.45 -10.00 5.88
N ARG A 77 -10.00 -10.49 7.00
CA ARG A 77 -11.26 -11.26 6.96
C ARG A 77 -12.39 -10.52 6.25
N VAL A 78 -12.57 -9.22 6.55
CA VAL A 78 -13.64 -8.43 5.93
C VAL A 78 -13.30 -8.08 4.49
N LEU A 79 -12.07 -7.63 4.24
CA LEU A 79 -11.61 -7.22 2.91
C LEU A 79 -11.63 -8.38 1.91
N VAL A 80 -11.15 -9.56 2.29
CA VAL A 80 -11.17 -10.77 1.45
C VAL A 80 -12.61 -11.19 1.14
N SER A 81 -13.48 -11.22 2.15
CA SER A 81 -14.90 -11.58 1.94
C SER A 81 -15.56 -10.65 0.93
N GLU A 82 -15.29 -9.34 1.03
CA GLU A 82 -15.85 -8.35 0.12
C GLU A 82 -15.24 -8.46 -1.28
N TYR A 83 -13.92 -8.59 -1.39
CA TYR A 83 -13.23 -8.79 -2.66
C TYR A 83 -13.76 -10.03 -3.40
N ASN A 84 -13.84 -11.18 -2.72
CA ASN A 84 -14.35 -12.43 -3.32
C ASN A 84 -15.83 -12.29 -3.73
N SER A 85 -16.63 -11.51 -3.00
CA SER A 85 -18.00 -11.20 -3.43
C SER A 85 -18.06 -10.43 -4.75
N ARG A 86 -17.08 -9.55 -5.00
CA ARG A 86 -16.97 -8.77 -6.24
C ARG A 86 -16.50 -9.64 -7.41
N VAL A 87 -15.54 -10.55 -7.16
CA VAL A 87 -15.11 -11.57 -8.13
C VAL A 87 -16.30 -12.38 -8.66
N ARG A 88 -17.24 -12.78 -7.78
CA ARG A 88 -18.44 -13.54 -8.16
C ARG A 88 -19.51 -12.73 -8.91
N GLN A 89 -19.33 -11.42 -9.03
CA GLN A 89 -20.32 -10.51 -9.65
C GLN A 89 -19.70 -9.76 -10.84
N PRO A 90 -19.24 -10.46 -11.89
CA PRO A 90 -18.57 -9.84 -13.04
C PRO A 90 -19.50 -8.94 -13.88
N GLN A 91 -20.81 -8.98 -13.64
CA GLN A 91 -21.77 -8.07 -14.26
C GLN A 91 -21.84 -6.70 -13.55
N ALA A 92 -21.40 -6.63 -12.28
CA ALA A 92 -21.42 -5.42 -11.46
C ALA A 92 -20.03 -4.84 -11.22
N TYR A 93 -18.98 -5.67 -11.27
CA TYR A 93 -17.60 -5.29 -11.03
C TYR A 93 -16.71 -5.68 -12.21
N ASP A 94 -15.70 -4.85 -12.49
CA ASP A 94 -14.78 -5.07 -13.60
C ASP A 94 -13.98 -6.38 -13.41
N PRO A 95 -14.16 -7.38 -14.29
CA PRO A 95 -13.47 -8.66 -14.18
C PRO A 95 -11.96 -8.54 -14.39
N ASN A 96 -11.45 -7.42 -14.95
CA ASN A 96 -10.01 -7.18 -15.06
C ASN A 96 -9.39 -6.72 -13.73
N LEU A 97 -10.20 -6.22 -12.80
CA LEU A 97 -9.76 -5.82 -11.45
C LEU A 97 -9.97 -6.95 -10.42
N TYR A 98 -11.07 -7.69 -10.56
CA TYR A 98 -11.46 -8.76 -9.64
C TYR A 98 -11.28 -10.13 -10.31
N LEU A 99 -10.00 -10.53 -10.46
CA LEU A 99 -9.59 -11.67 -11.28
C LEU A 99 -9.94 -13.03 -10.65
N GLN A 100 -9.56 -13.24 -9.39
CA GLN A 100 -9.66 -14.55 -8.74
C GLN A 100 -9.93 -14.41 -7.24
N GLU A 101 -10.74 -15.31 -6.68
CA GLU A 101 -10.96 -15.35 -5.24
C GLU A 101 -9.69 -15.66 -4.44
N ILE A 102 -9.54 -14.99 -3.31
CA ILE A 102 -8.48 -15.21 -2.34
C ILE A 102 -8.96 -16.22 -1.32
N ASN A 103 -8.31 -17.38 -1.23
CA ASN A 103 -8.63 -18.39 -0.22
C ASN A 103 -7.95 -18.03 1.12
N TYR A 104 -8.69 -17.34 1.99
CA TYR A 104 -8.22 -16.91 3.30
C TYR A 104 -9.17 -17.43 4.38
N GLU A 105 -8.69 -18.36 5.21
CA GLU A 105 -9.46 -19.01 6.26
C GLU A 105 -9.16 -18.38 7.63
N PRO A 106 -10.15 -17.75 8.31
CA PRO A 106 -9.89 -17.05 9.58
C PRO A 106 -9.42 -17.92 10.76
N ARG A 107 -9.38 -19.25 10.60
CA ARG A 107 -8.94 -20.21 11.62
C ARG A 107 -7.49 -20.64 11.44
N ILE A 108 -6.88 -20.29 10.31
CA ILE A 108 -5.50 -20.61 9.99
C ILE A 108 -4.63 -19.42 10.37
N ASP A 109 -3.55 -19.68 11.11
CA ASP A 109 -2.55 -18.68 11.39
C ASP A 109 -1.55 -18.62 10.23
N TYR A 110 -1.74 -17.63 9.36
CA TYR A 110 -0.85 -17.36 8.23
C TYR A 110 0.44 -16.64 8.65
N GLY A 111 0.55 -16.24 9.92
CA GLY A 111 1.63 -15.41 10.43
C GLY A 111 1.48 -13.93 10.08
N TYR A 112 2.34 -13.13 10.70
CA TYR A 112 2.30 -11.67 10.59
C TYR A 112 2.55 -11.18 9.16
N GLU A 113 3.58 -11.68 8.50
CA GLU A 113 4.03 -11.19 7.19
C GLU A 113 2.96 -11.35 6.10
N VAL A 114 2.34 -12.52 6.02
CA VAL A 114 1.26 -12.79 5.07
C VAL A 114 0.09 -11.85 5.32
N ASN A 115 -0.32 -11.69 6.57
CA ASN A 115 -1.40 -10.80 6.94
C ASN A 115 -1.08 -9.32 6.65
N TYR A 116 0.16 -8.91 6.87
CA TYR A 116 0.64 -7.56 6.62
C TYR A 116 0.63 -7.24 5.12
N LEU A 117 1.15 -8.13 4.29
CA LEU A 117 1.20 -7.92 2.84
C LEU A 117 -0.20 -7.99 2.21
N LEU A 118 -1.05 -8.92 2.65
CA LEU A 118 -2.44 -9.00 2.19
C LEU A 118 -3.23 -7.72 2.53
N TYR A 119 -3.09 -7.20 3.75
CA TYR A 119 -3.73 -5.94 4.13
C TYR A 119 -3.25 -4.78 3.26
N ASN A 120 -1.94 -4.66 3.07
CA ASN A 120 -1.36 -3.60 2.26
C ASN A 120 -1.71 -3.74 0.77
N TYR A 121 -1.94 -4.95 0.26
CA TYR A 121 -2.48 -5.14 -1.08
C TYR A 121 -3.86 -4.49 -1.21
N PHE A 122 -4.76 -4.66 -0.24
CA PHE A 122 -6.05 -3.96 -0.28
C PHE A 122 -5.93 -2.45 -0.14
N VAL A 123 -4.96 -1.95 0.65
CA VAL A 123 -4.67 -0.51 0.71
C VAL A 123 -4.18 0.02 -0.63
N TYR A 124 -3.27 -0.71 -1.29
CA TYR A 124 -2.80 -0.40 -2.63
C TYR A 124 -3.95 -0.42 -3.62
N PHE A 125 -4.68 -1.53 -3.70
CA PHE A 125 -5.79 -1.77 -4.62
C PHE A 125 -6.87 -0.69 -4.51
N SER A 126 -7.25 -0.32 -3.28
CA SER A 126 -8.24 0.74 -3.03
C SER A 126 -7.79 2.10 -3.57
N ARG A 127 -6.50 2.40 -3.48
CA ARG A 127 -5.93 3.69 -3.91
C ARG A 127 -5.63 3.72 -5.39
N HIS A 128 -5.06 2.64 -5.91
CA HIS A 128 -4.62 2.54 -7.29
C HIS A 128 -5.81 2.45 -8.25
N TYR A 129 -6.86 1.72 -7.85
CA TYR A 129 -8.07 1.52 -8.65
C TYR A 129 -9.30 2.27 -8.12
N GLU A 130 -9.12 3.18 -7.16
CA GLU A 130 -10.19 3.97 -6.54
C GLU A 130 -11.36 3.15 -5.96
N GLN A 131 -11.07 1.92 -5.54
CA GLN A 131 -12.05 1.01 -4.98
C GLN A 131 -12.33 1.34 -3.51
N ARG A 132 -13.61 1.30 -3.12
CA ARG A 132 -14.03 1.55 -1.74
C ARG A 132 -14.54 0.27 -1.12
N PHE A 133 -13.90 -0.21 -0.06
CA PHE A 133 -14.38 -1.31 0.76
C PHE A 133 -15.20 -0.80 1.96
N SER A 134 -15.98 -1.70 2.56
CA SER A 134 -16.80 -1.44 3.75
C SER A 134 -15.98 -1.03 4.98
N VAL A 135 -14.73 -1.46 5.07
CA VAL A 135 -13.79 -1.07 6.12
C VAL A 135 -12.70 -0.14 5.57
N PRO A 136 -12.26 0.86 6.35
CA PRO A 136 -11.25 1.80 5.87
C PRO A 136 -9.90 1.11 5.73
N THR A 137 -9.27 1.32 4.57
CA THR A 137 -7.87 1.00 4.26
C THR A 137 -7.02 2.26 4.45
N ARG A 138 -6.16 2.27 5.48
CA ARG A 138 -5.40 3.46 5.89
C ARG A 138 -3.91 3.32 5.58
N ILE A 139 -3.27 4.46 5.37
CA ILE A 139 -1.82 4.64 5.19
C ILE A 139 -1.16 4.96 6.51
#